data_AF-A0A2A4RPZ5-F1
#
_entry.id   AF-A0A2A4RPZ5-F1
#
_cell.length_a   1.000
_cell.length_b   1.000
_cell.length_c   1.000
_cell.angle_alpha   90.00
_cell.angle_beta   90.00
_cell.angle_gamma   90.00
#
_symmetry.space_group_name_H-M   'P 1'
#
loop_
_entity.id
_entity.type
_entity.pdbx_description
1 polymer ?
#
loop_
_entity_poly.entity_id
_entity_poly.type
_entity_poly.pdbx_seq_one_letter_code
_entity_poly.pdbx_strand_id
1 'polypeptide(L)'
;MRDLISAVDEILYNEWDPIGVNDTPEAFDEYSSYAPGLLRYAMGGDPEVVADQLGRITRESMGLGDGDRQHNLAIAQKLIDIASQA
;
A
#
# COMPACT_ATOMS: atom_id res chain seq x y z
N MET A 1 -11.48 -7.39 10.09
CA MET A 1 -10.02 -7.51 9.87
C MET A 1 -9.67 -8.09 8.50
N ARG A 2 -10.26 -9.23 8.09
CA ARG A 2 -10.16 -9.70 6.69
C ARG A 2 -10.66 -8.65 5.69
N ASP A 3 -11.74 -7.96 6.03
CA ASP A 3 -12.32 -6.93 5.17
C ASP A 3 -11.40 -5.71 5.00
N LEU A 4 -10.69 -5.29 6.06
CA LEU A 4 -9.70 -4.22 5.98
C LEU A 4 -8.47 -4.60 5.17
N ILE A 5 -7.99 -5.84 5.32
CA ILE A 5 -6.86 -6.35 4.53
C ILE A 5 -7.23 -6.35 3.05
N SER A 6 -8.45 -6.80 2.71
CA SER A 6 -8.92 -6.82 1.32
C SER A 6 -9.05 -5.39 0.75
N ALA A 7 -9.54 -4.44 1.54
CA ALA A 7 -9.63 -3.04 1.13
C ALA A 7 -8.24 -2.38 0.92
N VAL A 8 -7.28 -2.71 1.79
CA VAL A 8 -5.87 -2.28 1.59
C VAL A 8 -5.33 -2.89 0.31
N ASP A 9 -5.55 -4.18 0.08
CA ASP A 9 -5.07 -4.89 -1.11
C ASP A 9 -5.59 -4.29 -2.41
N GLU A 10 -6.89 -3.96 -2.46
CA GLU A 10 -7.51 -3.27 -3.58
C GLU A 10 -6.86 -1.90 -3.85
N ILE A 11 -6.51 -1.13 -2.83
CA ILE A 11 -5.80 0.15 -3.02
C ILE A 11 -4.39 -0.06 -3.54
N LEU A 12 -3.68 -1.07 -3.03
CA LEU A 12 -2.32 -1.36 -3.49
C LEU A 12 -2.32 -1.72 -4.97
N TYR A 13 -3.25 -2.59 -5.39
CA TYR A 13 -3.40 -2.99 -6.77
C TYR A 13 -3.88 -1.84 -7.67
N ASN A 14 -4.95 -1.13 -7.31
CA ASN A 14 -5.54 -0.15 -8.23
C ASN A 14 -4.77 1.18 -8.27
N GLU A 15 -4.16 1.59 -7.16
CA GLU A 15 -3.70 2.96 -7.00
C GLU A 15 -2.21 3.08 -6.69
N TRP A 16 -1.64 2.22 -5.85
CA TRP A 16 -0.21 2.32 -5.53
C TRP A 16 0.66 1.83 -6.69
N ASP A 17 0.39 0.62 -7.18
CA ASP A 17 0.91 -0.02 -8.40
C ASP A 17 2.31 0.46 -8.88
N PRO A 18 3.38 0.26 -8.11
CA PRO A 18 4.71 0.72 -8.48
C PRO A 18 5.33 -0.04 -9.67
N ILE A 19 4.80 -1.21 -10.05
CA ILE A 19 5.30 -2.00 -11.19
C ILE A 19 4.41 -1.94 -12.43
N GLY A 20 3.23 -1.32 -12.34
CA GLY A 20 2.35 -1.07 -13.50
C GLY A 20 1.55 -2.29 -13.94
N VAL A 21 1.03 -3.10 -13.01
CA VAL A 21 0.26 -4.32 -13.30
C VAL A 21 -1.25 -4.18 -13.02
N ASN A 22 -1.73 -2.98 -12.68
CA ASN A 22 -3.13 -2.76 -12.33
C ASN A 22 -4.14 -2.98 -13.47
N ASP A 23 -3.67 -3.13 -14.70
CA ASP A 23 -4.46 -3.47 -15.89
C ASP A 23 -4.56 -4.97 -16.16
N THR A 24 -3.89 -5.80 -15.35
CA THR A 24 -3.79 -7.26 -15.50
C THR A 24 -4.48 -7.96 -14.33
N PRO A 25 -5.77 -8.35 -14.48
CA PRO A 25 -6.55 -8.93 -13.38
C PRO A 25 -5.92 -10.18 -12.75
N GLU A 26 -5.14 -10.94 -13.53
CA GLU A 26 -4.41 -12.12 -13.05
C GLU A 26 -3.28 -11.77 -12.07
N ALA A 27 -2.85 -10.50 -12.01
CA ALA A 27 -1.83 -9.99 -11.09
C ALA A 27 -2.43 -9.28 -9.87
N PHE A 28 -3.73 -9.45 -9.60
CA PHE A 28 -4.39 -8.84 -8.45
C PHE A 28 -3.70 -9.15 -7.11
N ASP A 29 -3.12 -10.34 -6.98
CA ASP A 29 -2.47 -10.80 -5.74
C ASP A 29 -0.99 -10.38 -5.60
N GLU A 30 -0.44 -9.65 -6.57
CA GLU A 30 0.97 -9.22 -6.60
C GLU A 30 1.37 -8.47 -5.33
N TYR A 31 0.44 -7.69 -4.75
CA TYR A 31 0.71 -6.88 -3.56
C TYR A 31 0.11 -7.43 -2.26
N SER A 32 -0.66 -8.52 -2.32
CA SER A 32 -1.41 -9.04 -1.17
C SER A 32 -0.54 -9.37 0.04
N SER A 33 0.71 -9.77 -0.19
CA SER A 33 1.65 -10.10 0.88
C SER A 33 2.01 -8.88 1.76
N TYR A 34 1.88 -7.65 1.24
CA TYR A 34 2.20 -6.42 1.95
C TYR A 34 1.02 -5.85 2.74
N ALA A 35 -0.22 -6.14 2.32
CA ALA A 35 -1.43 -5.55 2.86
C ALA A 35 -1.57 -5.68 4.39
N PRO A 36 -1.33 -6.85 5.02
CA PRO A 36 -1.42 -6.96 6.49
C PRO A 36 -0.38 -6.10 7.22
N GLY A 37 0.84 -5.99 6.67
CA GLY A 37 1.90 -5.18 7.26
C GLY A 37 1.58 -3.69 7.18
N LEU A 38 1.17 -3.23 6.00
CA LEU A 38 0.79 -1.84 5.77
C LEU A 38 -0.44 -1.44 6.59
N LEU A 39 -1.43 -2.32 6.76
CA LEU A 39 -2.57 -2.08 7.65
C LEU A 39 -2.12 -1.84 9.10
N ARG A 40 -1.13 -2.60 9.60
CA ARG A 40 -0.61 -2.38 10.96
C ARG A 40 0.09 -1.03 11.11
N TYR A 41 0.78 -0.54 10.10
CA TYR A 41 1.36 0.80 10.11
C TYR A 41 0.26 1.88 10.04
N ALA A 42 -0.73 1.68 9.17
CA ALA A 42 -1.85 2.60 8.99
C ALA A 42 -2.70 2.77 10.27
N MET A 43 -2.87 1.71 11.06
CA MET A 43 -3.51 1.79 12.39
C MET A 43 -2.76 2.71 13.38
N GLY A 44 -1.47 3.01 13.14
CA GLY A 44 -0.70 3.99 13.90
C GLY A 44 -1.03 5.44 13.56
N GLY A 45 -1.69 5.70 12.42
CA GLY A 45 -2.20 7.02 12.04
C GLY A 45 -1.17 8.04 11.56
N ASP A 46 0.09 7.64 11.35
CA ASP A 46 1.15 8.52 10.84
C ASP A 46 1.37 8.28 9.33
N PRO A 47 0.98 9.22 8.44
CA PRO A 47 1.12 9.04 7.00
C PRO A 47 2.58 8.99 6.55
N GLU A 48 3.51 9.65 7.25
CA GLU A 48 4.94 9.62 6.88
C GLU A 48 5.52 8.22 7.09
N VAL A 49 5.15 7.57 8.19
CA VAL A 49 5.59 6.19 8.49
C VAL A 49 5.08 5.21 7.43
N VAL A 50 3.82 5.34 7.01
CA VAL A 50 3.24 4.47 5.99
C VAL A 50 3.86 4.74 4.62
N ALA A 51 4.05 6.01 4.25
CA ALA A 51 4.66 6.40 2.98
C ALA A 51 6.12 5.95 2.86
N ASP A 52 6.90 6.09 3.94
CA ASP A 52 8.28 5.59 3.99
C ASP A 52 8.31 4.06 3.86
N GLN A 53 7.35 3.36 4.45
CA GLN A 53 7.25 1.90 4.30
C GLN A 53 6.88 1.47 2.89
N LEU A 54 5.95 2.19 2.22
CA LEU A 54 5.64 1.96 0.80
C LEU A 54 6.90 2.12 -0.06
N GLY A 55 7.61 3.24 0.05
CA GLY A 55 8.85 3.47 -0.70
C GLY A 55 9.94 2.43 -0.39
N ARG A 56 10.03 1.99 0.87
CA ARG A 56 10.93 0.91 1.28
C ARG A 56 10.58 -0.42 0.60
N ILE A 57 9.31 -0.80 0.52
CA ILE A 57 8.88 -2.02 -0.19
C ILE A 57 9.23 -1.91 -1.68
N THR A 58 8.93 -0.77 -2.31
CA THR A 58 9.27 -0.51 -3.72
C THR A 58 10.77 -0.69 -3.96
N ARG A 59 11.61 -0.14 -3.09
CA ARG A 59 13.07 -0.26 -3.23
C ARG A 59 13.59 -1.66 -2.90
N GLU A 60 13.25 -2.20 -1.74
CA GLU A 60 13.90 -3.39 -1.17
C GLU A 60 13.27 -4.70 -1.68
N SER A 61 11.96 -4.73 -1.90
CA SER A 61 11.26 -5.94 -2.34
C SER A 61 11.15 -6.02 -3.86
N MET A 62 10.96 -4.89 -4.54
CA MET A 62 10.78 -4.85 -6.00
C MET A 62 12.05 -4.43 -6.76
N GLY A 63 13.09 -3.96 -6.07
CA GLY A 63 14.35 -3.54 -6.69
C GLY A 63 14.24 -2.26 -7.52
N LEU A 64 13.22 -1.44 -7.26
CA LEU A 64 13.00 -0.15 -7.93
C LEU A 64 13.64 1.00 -7.14
N GLY A 65 13.42 2.24 -7.57
CA GLY A 65 13.74 3.41 -6.74
C GLY A 65 12.80 3.55 -5.53
N ASP A 66 12.94 4.60 -4.72
CA ASP A 66 12.04 4.86 -3.57
C ASP A 66 10.57 5.17 -3.98
N GLY A 67 10.27 5.18 -5.28
CA GLY A 67 8.97 5.57 -5.83
C GLY A 67 8.73 7.09 -5.79
N ASP A 68 7.50 7.50 -6.07
CA ASP A 68 7.06 8.88 -5.88
C ASP A 68 6.60 9.08 -4.43
N ARG A 69 7.33 9.91 -3.67
CA ARG A 69 7.01 10.22 -2.27
C ARG A 69 5.64 10.88 -2.10
N GLN A 70 5.23 11.76 -3.01
CA GLN A 70 3.91 12.42 -2.92
C GLN A 70 2.80 11.42 -3.19
N HIS A 71 3.01 10.51 -4.15
CA HIS A 71 2.10 9.40 -4.41
C HIS A 71 1.99 8.48 -3.19
N ASN A 72 3.12 8.05 -2.63
CA ASN A 72 3.14 7.21 -1.43
C ASN A 72 2.44 7.88 -0.23
N LEU A 73 2.55 9.21 -0.06
CA LEU A 73 1.80 9.95 0.96
C LEU A 73 0.29 9.96 0.70
N ALA A 74 -0.13 10.11 -0.56
CA ALA A 74 -1.54 10.05 -0.91
C ALA A 74 -2.13 8.66 -0.63
N ILE A 75 -1.40 7.59 -0.97
CA ILE A 75 -1.79 6.21 -0.65
C ILE A 75 -1.82 6.02 0.88
N ALA A 76 -0.78 6.46 1.59
CA ALA A 76 -0.70 6.36 3.05
C ALA A 76 -1.94 6.95 3.74
N GLN A 77 -2.39 8.14 3.32
CA GLN A 77 -3.59 8.76 3.87
C GLN A 77 -4.84 7.88 3.67
N LYS A 78 -5.02 7.31 2.48
CA LYS A 78 -6.15 6.40 2.19
C LYS A 78 -6.14 5.16 3.06
N LEU A 79 -4.96 4.57 3.27
CA LEU A 79 -4.83 3.39 4.13
C LEU A 79 -5.18 3.72 5.59
N ILE A 80 -4.76 4.89 6.08
CA ILE A 80 -5.10 5.38 7.43
C ILE A 80 -6.61 5.63 7.56
N ASP A 81 -7.23 6.26 6.55
CA ASP A 81 -8.65 6.54 6.55
C ASP A 81 -9.47 5.24 6.65
N ILE A 82 -9.08 4.18 5.93
CA ILE A 82 -9.69 2.84 6.06
C ILE A 82 -9.44 2.23 7.44
N ALA A 83 -8.21 2.29 7.93
CA ALA A 83 -7.86 1.72 9.23
C ALA A 83 -8.62 2.40 10.39
N SER A 84 -8.96 3.68 10.25
CA SER A 84 -9.71 4.46 11.25
C SER A 84 -11.22 4.19 11.27
N GLN A 85 -11.76 3.52 10.24
CA GLN A 85 -13.17 3.13 10.15
C GLN A 85 -13.48 1.78 10.81
N ALA A 86 -12.46 1.14 11.41
CA ALA A 86 -12.51 -0.19 12.00
C ALA A 86 -12.96 -0.21 13.47
#